data_AF-A0A832J3K3-F1
#
_entry.id   AF-A0A832J3K3-F1
#
_cell.length_a   1.000
_cell.length_b   1.000
_cell.length_c   1.000
_cell.angle_alpha   90.00
_cell.angle_beta   90.00
_cell.angle_gamma   90.00
#
_symmetry.space_group_name_H-M   'P 1'
#
loop_
_entity.id
_entity.type
_entity.pdbx_description
1 polymer ?
#
loop_
_entity_poly.entity_id
_entity_poly.type
_entity_poly.pdbx_seq_one_letter_code
_entity_poly.pdbx_strand_id
1 'polypeptide(L)' 'MPADKGIHAREAITEAARRLFYQKGYGATSYADIAEVTGYGKGNIHYYFKSKNDILNAVT' A
#
# COMPACT_ATOMS: atom_id res chain seq x y z
N MET A 1 -20.57 10.22 4.69
CA MET A 1 -19.49 10.97 4.02
C MET A 1 -18.77 10.05 3.04
N PRO A 2 -18.90 10.22 1.71
CA PRO A 2 -18.15 9.35 0.79
C PRO A 2 -17.63 10.07 -0.47
N ALA A 3 -16.39 10.55 -0.41
CA ALA A 3 -15.50 10.76 -1.55
C ALA A 3 -14.02 10.70 -1.08
N ASP A 4 -13.76 11.20 0.13
CA ASP A 4 -12.40 11.39 0.65
C ASP A 4 -11.69 10.10 1.08
N LYS A 5 -12.44 9.05 1.46
CA LYS A 5 -11.84 7.78 1.94
C LYS A 5 -10.93 7.10 0.91
N GLY A 6 -11.21 7.25 -0.39
CA GLY A 6 -10.47 6.53 -1.43
C GLY A 6 -9.10 7.12 -1.73
N ILE A 7 -9.03 8.45 -1.76
CA ILE A 7 -7.77 9.19 -1.96
C ILE A 7 -6.84 8.93 -0.76
N HIS A 8 -7.37 9.05 0.46
CA HIS A 8 -6.58 8.80 1.67
C HIS A 8 -6.11 7.35 1.79
N ALA A 9 -6.92 6.37 1.36
CA ALA A 9 -6.51 4.97 1.38
C ALA A 9 -5.33 4.71 0.44
N ARG A 10 -5.40 5.20 -0.81
CA ARG A 10 -4.30 5.04 -1.77
C ARG A 10 -3.02 5.69 -1.25
N GLU A 11 -3.08 6.94 -0.79
CA GLU A 11 -1.92 7.64 -0.24
C GLU A 11 -1.29 6.90 0.95
N ALA A 12 -2.10 6.47 1.92
CA ALA A 12 -1.63 5.73 3.08
C ALA A 12 -0.95 4.41 2.71
N ILE A 13 -1.52 3.66 1.76
CA ILE A 13 -0.92 2.43 1.22
C ILE A 13 0.44 2.73 0.56
N THR A 14 0.50 3.80 -0.22
CA THR A 14 1.71 4.18 -0.97
C THR A 14 2.82 4.60 0.00
N GLU A 15 2.52 5.42 0.99
CA GLU A 15 3.46 5.85 2.02
C GLU A 15 3.95 4.67 2.88
N ALA A 16 3.06 3.78 3.31
CA ALA A 16 3.44 2.59 4.06
C ALA A 16 4.35 1.66 3.24
N ALA A 17 4.01 1.42 1.97
CA ALA A 17 4.83 0.62 1.08
C ALA A 17 6.22 1.22 0.84
N ARG A 18 6.31 2.55 0.64
CA ARG A 18 7.59 3.27 0.49
C ARG A 18 8.49 3.03 1.70
N ARG A 19 7.95 3.16 2.92
CA ARG A 19 8.69 2.91 4.16
C ARG A 19 9.18 1.48 4.26
N LEU A 20 8.30 0.51 3.99
CA LEU A 20 8.65 -0.92 4.05
C LEU A 20 9.69 -1.31 3.00
N PHE A 21 9.56 -0.80 1.77
CA PHE A 21 10.55 -1.03 0.72
C PHE A 21 11.92 -0.47 1.10
N TYR A 22 11.97 0.69 1.75
CA TYR A 22 13.22 1.26 2.25
C TYR A 22 13.81 0.44 3.41
N GLN A 23 12.98 -0.01 4.36
CA GLN A 23 13.45 -0.67 5.58
C GLN A 23 13.91 -2.13 5.38
N LYS A 24 13.19 -2.89 4.56
CA LYS A 24 13.46 -4.34 4.39
C LYS A 24 13.57 -4.79 2.93
N GLY A 25 13.49 -3.86 1.99
CA GLY A 25 13.57 -4.14 0.56
C GLY A 25 12.22 -4.52 -0.06
N TYR A 26 12.14 -4.29 -1.38
CA TYR A 26 10.95 -4.62 -2.18
C TYR A 26 10.60 -6.11 -2.08
N GLY A 27 11.58 -7.01 -2.23
CA GLY A 27 11.37 -8.47 -2.21
C GLY A 27 10.69 -8.97 -0.93
N ALA A 28 11.14 -8.50 0.24
CA ALA A 28 10.66 -8.92 1.55
C ALA A 28 9.37 -8.22 2.00
N THR A 29 8.87 -7.24 1.23
CA THR A 29 7.61 -6.55 1.53
C THR A 29 6.43 -7.29 0.87
N SER A 30 5.41 -7.56 1.67
CA SER A 30 4.17 -8.24 1.28
C SER A 30 2.95 -7.34 1.50
N TYR A 31 1.82 -7.72 0.89
CA TYR A 31 0.53 -7.07 1.15
C TYR A 31 0.08 -7.19 2.62
N ALA A 32 0.53 -8.22 3.33
CA ALA A 32 0.21 -8.38 4.75
C ALA A 32 0.91 -7.31 5.59
N ASP A 33 2.18 -7.02 5.31
CA ASP A 33 2.92 -5.98 6.02
C ASP A 33 2.29 -4.60 5.80
N ILE A 34 1.89 -4.30 4.55
CA ILE A 34 1.26 -3.02 4.22
C ILE A 34 -0.12 -2.92 4.89
N ALA A 35 -0.88 -4.01 4.93
CA ALA A 35 -2.17 -4.07 5.63
C ALA A 35 -2.01 -3.83 7.13
N GLU A 36 -0.98 -4.42 7.74
CA GLU A 36 -0.68 -4.25 9.16
C GLU A 36 -0.31 -2.80 9.50
N VAL A 37 0.54 -2.16 8.69
CA VAL A 37 0.96 -0.76 8.91
C VAL A 37 -0.18 0.22 8.69
N THR A 38 -1.03 -0.02 7.70
CA THR A 38 -2.09 0.93 7.32
C THR A 38 -3.43 0.69 8.04
N GLY A 39 -3.61 -0.49 8.64
CA GLY A 39 -4.90 -0.93 9.17
C GLY A 39 -5.95 -1.26 8.09
N TYR A 40 -5.60 -1.15 6.81
CA TYR A 40 -6.50 -1.53 5.72
C TYR A 40 -6.44 -3.04 5.45
N GLY A 41 -7.59 -3.66 5.24
CA GLY A 41 -7.65 -5.05 4.83
C GLY A 41 -6.98 -5.28 3.47
N LYS A 42 -6.39 -6.46 3.27
CA LYS A 42 -5.73 -6.87 2.01
C LYS A 42 -6.61 -6.66 0.77
N GLY A 43 -7.92 -6.89 0.88
CA GLY A 43 -8.88 -6.66 -0.21
C GLY A 43 -8.97 -5.19 -0.63
N ASN A 44 -8.86 -4.25 0.31
CA ASN A 44 -8.83 -2.82 0.00
C ASN A 44 -7.51 -2.45 -0.72
N ILE A 45 -6.39 -3.06 -0.33
CA ILE A 45 -5.11 -2.85 -1.02
C ILE A 45 -5.16 -3.40 -2.45
N HIS A 46 -5.73 -4.60 -2.64
CA HIS A 46 -5.94 -5.19 -3.98
C HIS A 46 -6.94 -4.43 -4.85
N TYR A 47 -7.81 -3.62 -4.24
CA TYR A 47 -8.68 -2.72 -4.98
C TYR A 47 -7.86 -1.61 -5.67
N TYR A 48 -6.93 -0.96 -4.94
CA TYR A 48 -6.08 0.11 -5.48
C TYR A 48 -4.88 -0.37 -6.28
N PHE A 49 -4.30 -1.51 -5.93
CA PHE A 49 -3.07 -2.03 -6.55
C PHE A 49 -3.22 -3.51 -6.87
N LYS A 50 -3.21 -3.85 -8.17
CA LYS A 50 -3.41 -5.24 -8.63
C LYS A 50 -2.15 -6.07 -8.45
N SER A 51 -0.98 -5.44 -8.55
CA SER A 51 0.32 -6.09 -8.40
C SER A 51 1.25 -5.32 -7.43
N LYS A 52 2.27 -6.01 -6.93
CA LYS A 52 3.30 -5.38 -6.10
C LYS A 52 4.15 -4.39 -6.92
N ASN A 53 4.27 -4.63 -8.23
CA ASN A 53 4.89 -3.69 -9.17
C ASN A 53 4.06 -2.41 -9.31
N ASP A 54 2.73 -2.48 -9.26
CA ASP A 54 1.89 -1.28 -9.33
C ASP A 54 2.15 -0.36 -8.13
N ILE A 55 2.38 -0.97 -6.96
CA ILE A 55 2.77 -0.24 -5.74
C ILE A 55 4.16 0.37 -5.93
N LEU A 56 5.13 -0.40 -6.44
CA LEU A 56 6.47 0.08 -6.72
C LEU A 56 6.47 1.30 -7.65
N ASN A 57 5.69 1.24 -8.73
CA ASN A 57 5.54 2.34 -9.68
C ASN A 57 4.87 3.58 -9.07
N ALA A 58 4.11 3.42 -7.97
CA ALA A 58 3.44 4.53 -7.30
C ALA A 58 4.29 5.20 -6.20
N VAL A 59 5.34 4.53 -5.71
CA VAL A 59 6.23 5.05 -4.65
C VAL A 59 7.56 5.58 -5.17
N THR A 60 7.88 5.29 -6.43
CA THR A 60 9.10 5.72 -7.15
C THR A 60 8.78 6.94 -7.99
#